data_AF-A0A5J6P716-F1
#
_entry.id   AF-A0A5J6P716-F1
#
_cell.length_a   1.000
_cell.length_b   1.000
_cell.length_c   1.000
_cell.angle_alpha   90.00
_cell.angle_beta   90.00
_cell.angle_gamma   90.00
#
_symmetry.space_group_name_H-M   'P 1'
#
loop_
_entity.id
_entity.type
_entity.pdbx_description
1 polymer ?
#
loop_
_entity_poly.entity_id
_entity_poly.type
_entity_poly.pdbx_seq_one_letter_code
_entity_poly.pdbx_strand_id
1 'polypeptide(L)'
;MLKILLFAVIVTCIIIFGGRYKKMNPEQKRKALWRIGVGAFLGILILLVITGRMHWVGAALGALIPFLRNAYGLVSQLLPFWLQRKKAEQEQEQAQQQPQQPPPPTSTNQMSLSEALEILGLNGNTDKGEVTQAMVQDAHRRLIQKLHPDRGGNDYLAAKINQARDYLLSILKQ
;
A
#
# COMPACT_ATOMS: atom_id res chain seq x y z
N MET A 1 22.98 30.28 -38.47
CA MET A 1 24.30 29.74 -38.10
C MET A 1 24.25 28.95 -36.79
N LEU A 2 23.80 29.55 -35.67
CA LEU A 2 23.73 28.87 -34.35
C LEU A 2 22.93 27.55 -34.35
N LYS A 3 21.80 27.48 -35.07
CA LYS A 3 20.95 26.27 -35.17
C LYS A 3 21.65 25.09 -35.84
N ILE A 4 22.51 25.36 -36.83
CA ILE A 4 23.24 24.33 -37.59
C ILE A 4 24.38 23.78 -36.73
N LEU A 5 25.03 24.65 -35.95
CA LEU A 5 26.09 24.26 -35.00
C LEU A 5 25.52 23.40 -33.86
N LEU A 6 24.35 23.77 -33.32
CA LEU A 6 23.63 22.96 -32.34
C LEU A 6 23.24 21.57 -32.88
N PHE A 7 22.74 21.51 -34.12
CA PHE A 7 22.41 20.24 -34.77
C PHE A 7 23.65 19.35 -34.94
N ALA A 8 24.77 19.92 -35.38
CA ALA A 8 26.04 19.19 -35.51
C ALA A 8 26.54 18.63 -34.16
N VAL A 9 26.42 19.40 -33.07
CA VAL A 9 26.79 18.94 -31.72
C VAL A 9 25.89 17.79 -31.26
N ILE A 10 24.57 17.89 -31.47
CA ILE A 10 23.62 16.84 -31.11
C ILE A 10 23.90 15.54 -31.89
N VAL A 11 24.10 15.64 -33.21
CA VAL A 11 24.42 14.49 -34.06
C VAL A 11 25.74 13.83 -33.63
N THR A 12 26.76 14.63 -33.34
CA THR A 12 28.06 14.12 -32.87
C THR A 12 27.94 13.41 -31.53
N CYS A 13 27.17 13.97 -30.58
CA CYS A 13 26.87 13.31 -29.30
C CYS A 13 26.14 11.98 -29.49
N ILE A 14 25.15 11.91 -30.40
CA ILE A 14 24.39 10.69 -30.69
C ILE A 14 25.30 9.60 -31.27
N ILE A 15 26.20 9.95 -32.20
CA ILE A 15 27.13 9.00 -32.85
C ILE A 15 28.13 8.42 -31.82
N ILE A 16 28.77 9.28 -31.03
CA ILE A 16 29.72 8.85 -29.98
C ILE A 16 29.01 7.95 -28.97
N PHE A 17 27.76 8.28 -28.63
CA PHE A 17 27.00 7.55 -27.64
C PHE A 17 26.49 6.20 -28.16
N GLY A 18 26.01 6.12 -29.40
CA GLY A 18 25.62 4.85 -30.05
C GLY A 18 26.77 3.84 -30.09
N GLY A 19 28.00 4.32 -30.33
CA GLY A 19 29.21 3.49 -30.27
C GLY A 19 29.54 2.97 -28.86
N ARG A 20 29.25 3.76 -27.81
CA ARG A 20 29.42 3.35 -26.40
C ARG A 20 28.32 2.40 -25.92
N TYR A 21 27.10 2.52 -26.43
CA TYR A 21 25.94 1.71 -26.02
C TYR A 21 26.08 0.22 -26.38
N LYS A 22 26.77 -0.09 -27.49
CA LYS A 22 26.98 -1.48 -27.96
C LYS A 22 27.91 -2.29 -27.05
N LYS A 23 28.70 -1.64 -26.16
CA LYS A 23 29.71 -2.29 -25.31
C LYS A 23 29.30 -2.46 -23.83
N MET A 24 28.10 -2.03 -23.42
CA MET A 24 27.69 -2.01 -22.00
C MET A 24 26.81 -3.21 -21.61
N ASN A 25 26.96 -3.73 -20.40
CA ASN A 25 26.09 -4.77 -19.81
C ASN A 25 24.64 -4.27 -19.61
N PRO A 26 23.62 -5.17 -19.67
CA PRO A 26 22.19 -4.79 -19.68
C PRO A 26 21.74 -3.93 -18.48
N GLU A 27 22.32 -4.15 -17.30
CA GLU A 27 22.04 -3.34 -16.10
C GLU A 27 22.55 -1.89 -16.20
N GLN A 28 23.70 -1.67 -16.85
CA GLN A 28 24.25 -0.32 -17.04
C GLN A 28 23.55 0.43 -18.18
N LYS A 29 23.04 -0.28 -19.18
CA LYS A 29 22.26 0.31 -20.28
C LYS A 29 21.05 1.07 -19.75
N ARG A 30 20.31 0.51 -18.79
CA ARG A 30 19.11 1.15 -18.21
C ARG A 30 19.45 2.47 -17.53
N LYS A 31 20.49 2.50 -16.70
CA LYS A 31 20.96 3.72 -16.01
C LYS A 31 21.54 4.75 -16.98
N ALA A 32 22.30 4.31 -17.97
CA ALA A 32 22.86 5.20 -19.00
C ALA A 32 21.76 5.82 -19.86
N LEU A 33 20.78 5.02 -20.29
CA LEU A 33 19.63 5.46 -21.07
C LEU A 33 18.85 6.52 -20.29
N TRP A 34 18.59 6.29 -19.01
CA TRP A 34 17.87 7.25 -18.16
C TRP A 34 18.63 8.58 -18.01
N ARG A 35 19.92 8.54 -17.70
CA ARG A 35 20.74 9.75 -17.57
C ARG A 35 20.78 10.58 -18.85
N ILE A 36 20.77 9.92 -20.00
CA ILE A 36 20.83 10.57 -21.30
C ILE A 36 19.48 11.07 -21.74
N GLY A 37 18.40 10.32 -21.48
CA GLY A 37 17.05 10.82 -21.68
C GLY A 37 16.84 12.12 -20.91
N VAL A 38 17.24 12.15 -19.63
CA VAL A 38 17.17 13.36 -18.80
C VAL A 38 18.06 14.48 -19.35
N GLY A 39 19.31 14.20 -19.71
CA GLY A 39 20.22 15.21 -20.25
C GLY A 39 19.75 15.79 -21.60
N ALA A 40 19.24 14.94 -22.49
CA ALA A 40 18.68 15.34 -23.77
C ALA A 40 17.42 16.20 -23.59
N PHE A 41 16.51 15.80 -22.68
CA PHE A 41 15.33 16.59 -22.34
C PHE A 41 15.71 17.97 -21.81
N LEU A 42 16.69 18.05 -20.91
CA LEU A 42 17.18 19.32 -20.37
C LEU A 42 17.81 20.21 -21.45
N GLY A 43 18.61 19.61 -22.35
CA GLY A 43 19.19 20.32 -23.48
C GLY A 43 18.15 20.87 -24.46
N ILE A 44 17.09 20.09 -24.73
CA ILE A 44 15.95 20.53 -25.57
C ILE A 44 15.23 21.70 -24.91
N LEU A 45 15.01 21.67 -23.60
CA LEU A 45 14.39 22.77 -22.87
C LEU A 45 15.22 24.05 -22.97
N ILE A 46 16.54 23.96 -22.75
CA ILE A 46 17.46 25.11 -22.86
C ILE A 46 17.44 25.67 -24.29
N LEU A 47 17.42 24.81 -25.30
CA LEU A 47 17.31 25.23 -26.70
C LEU A 47 15.99 25.95 -26.98
N LEU A 48 14.86 25.45 -26.44
CA LEU A 48 13.55 26.10 -26.57
C LEU A 48 13.53 27.50 -25.95
N VAL A 49 14.21 27.67 -24.81
CA VAL A 49 14.38 28.97 -24.13
C VAL A 49 15.21 29.92 -25.00
N ILE A 50 16.38 29.49 -25.47
CA ILE A 50 17.29 30.31 -26.30
C ILE A 50 16.65 30.69 -27.64
N THR A 51 15.81 29.83 -28.21
CA THR A 51 15.16 30.09 -29.51
C THR A 51 13.93 30.98 -29.45
N GLY A 52 13.58 31.52 -28.26
CA GLY A 52 12.46 32.45 -28.09
C GLY A 52 11.08 31.79 -28.15
N ARG A 53 11.01 30.45 -28.10
CA ARG A 53 9.75 29.68 -28.08
C ARG A 53 9.21 29.43 -26.67
N MET A 54 9.60 30.25 -25.71
CA MET A 54 9.26 30.09 -24.29
C MET A 54 7.74 30.06 -24.01
N HIS A 55 6.94 30.72 -24.87
CA HIS A 55 5.47 30.67 -24.77
C HIS A 55 4.90 29.27 -25.01
N TRP A 56 5.52 28.43 -25.85
CA TRP A 56 5.09 27.03 -26.02
C TRP A 56 5.37 26.19 -24.78
N VAL A 57 6.44 26.51 -24.04
CA VAL A 57 6.75 25.84 -22.76
C VAL A 57 5.69 26.19 -21.72
N GLY A 58 5.34 27.48 -21.61
CA GLY A 58 4.26 27.93 -20.73
C GLY A 58 2.90 27.35 -21.09
N ALA A 59 2.57 27.29 -22.39
CA ALA A 59 1.34 26.67 -22.89
C ALA A 59 1.31 25.15 -22.61
N ALA A 60 2.42 24.45 -22.81
CA ALA A 60 2.54 23.02 -22.50
C ALA A 60 2.39 22.76 -20.98
N LEU A 61 3.03 23.58 -20.13
CA LEU A 61 2.90 23.48 -18.67
C LEU A 61 1.45 23.77 -18.22
N GLY A 62 0.83 24.81 -18.77
CA GLY A 62 -0.55 25.18 -18.49
C GLY A 62 -1.55 24.10 -18.92
N ALA A 63 -1.35 23.52 -20.10
CA ALA A 63 -2.16 22.40 -20.61
C ALA A 63 -1.97 21.09 -19.81
N LEU A 64 -0.84 20.97 -19.10
CA LEU A 64 -0.57 19.83 -18.21
C LEU A 64 -1.45 19.85 -16.95
N ILE A 65 -1.88 21.03 -16.49
CA ILE A 65 -2.69 21.20 -15.28
C ILE A 65 -4.02 20.42 -15.33
N PRO A 66 -4.89 20.56 -16.36
CA PRO A 66 -6.12 19.80 -16.44
C PRO A 66 -5.86 18.30 -16.60
N PHE A 67 -4.76 17.91 -17.26
CA PHE A 67 -4.41 16.51 -17.43
C PHE A 67 -3.98 15.85 -16.12
N LEU A 68 -3.22 16.54 -15.27
CA LEU A 68 -2.89 16.09 -13.91
C LEU A 68 -4.13 15.95 -13.05
N ARG A 69 -5.06 16.91 -13.13
CA ARG A 69 -6.33 16.85 -12.41
C ARG A 69 -7.16 15.64 -12.82
N ASN A 70 -7.25 15.36 -14.12
CA ASN A 70 -8.00 14.22 -14.64
C ASN A 70 -7.31 12.88 -14.32
N ALA A 71 -5.99 12.84 -14.39
CA ALA A 71 -5.19 11.68 -14.01
C ALA A 71 -5.34 11.35 -12.52
N TYR A 72 -5.37 12.35 -11.64
CA TYR A 72 -5.66 12.14 -10.21
C TYR A 72 -7.02 11.48 -9.99
N GLY A 73 -8.05 11.91 -10.72
CA GLY A 73 -9.38 11.28 -10.68
C GLY A 73 -9.34 9.80 -11.10
N LEU A 74 -8.73 9.50 -12.25
CA LEU A 74 -8.60 8.12 -12.74
C LEU A 74 -7.74 7.24 -11.81
N VAL A 75 -6.65 7.79 -11.29
CA VAL A 75 -5.81 7.10 -10.30
C VAL A 75 -6.62 6.82 -9.05
N SER A 76 -7.38 7.77 -8.52
CA SER A 76 -8.22 7.56 -7.32
C SER A 76 -9.27 6.46 -7.50
N GLN A 77 -9.74 6.23 -8.73
CA GLN A 77 -10.71 5.18 -9.06
C GLN A 77 -10.05 3.81 -9.25
N LEU A 78 -8.82 3.76 -9.79
CA LEU A 78 -8.08 2.52 -10.05
C LEU A 78 -7.23 2.07 -8.86
N LEU A 79 -6.84 2.99 -7.97
CA LEU A 79 -6.09 2.72 -6.74
C LEU A 79 -6.76 1.65 -5.85
N PRO A 80 -8.07 1.71 -5.55
CA PRO A 80 -8.70 0.72 -4.68
C PRO A 80 -8.62 -0.70 -5.26
N PHE A 81 -8.73 -0.87 -6.58
CA PHE A 81 -8.62 -2.19 -7.21
C PHE A 81 -7.20 -2.77 -7.11
N TRP A 82 -6.17 -1.93 -7.25
CA TRP A 82 -4.78 -2.36 -7.11
C TRP A 82 -4.39 -2.62 -5.65
N LEU A 83 -4.90 -1.84 -4.71
CA LEU A 83 -4.70 -2.06 -3.27
C LEU A 83 -5.45 -3.30 -2.79
N GLN A 84 -6.66 -3.56 -3.28
CA GLN A 84 -7.41 -4.78 -2.98
C GLN A 84 -6.68 -6.03 -3.48
N ARG A 85 -6.06 -5.99 -4.65
CA ARG A 85 -5.24 -7.11 -5.16
C ARG A 85 -4.04 -7.40 -4.26
N LYS A 86 -3.31 -6.37 -3.83
CA LYS A 86 -2.19 -6.54 -2.89
C LYS A 86 -2.63 -7.05 -1.53
N LYS A 87 -3.80 -6.62 -1.07
CA LYS A 87 -4.38 -7.11 0.19
C LYS A 87 -4.78 -8.59 0.07
N ALA A 88 -5.38 -8.99 -1.05
CA ALA A 88 -5.72 -10.38 -1.34
C ALA A 88 -4.46 -11.27 -1.50
N GLU A 89 -3.40 -10.75 -2.10
CA GLU A 89 -2.08 -11.41 -2.17
C GLU A 89 -1.46 -11.56 -0.77
N GLN A 90 -1.53 -10.53 0.09
CA GLN A 90 -1.10 -10.63 1.50
C GLN A 90 -1.93 -11.64 2.31
N GLU A 91 -3.25 -11.69 2.11
CA GLU A 91 -4.13 -12.68 2.74
C GLU A 91 -3.81 -14.10 2.24
N GLN A 92 -3.43 -14.28 0.98
CA GLN A 92 -2.96 -15.56 0.43
C GLN A 92 -1.56 -15.95 0.92
N GLU A 93 -0.62 -15.02 1.02
CA GLU A 93 0.73 -15.29 1.56
C GLU A 93 0.69 -15.63 3.05
N GLN A 94 -0.18 -14.97 3.84
CA GLN A 94 -0.46 -15.35 5.22
C GLN A 94 -1.13 -16.74 5.31
N ALA A 95 -1.99 -17.10 4.35
CA ALA A 95 -2.60 -18.43 4.28
C ALA A 95 -1.62 -19.54 3.86
N GLN A 96 -0.53 -19.21 3.16
CA GLN A 96 0.47 -20.19 2.69
C GLN A 96 1.65 -20.40 3.65
N GLN A 97 1.86 -19.52 4.63
CA GLN A 97 2.83 -19.75 5.71
C GLN A 97 2.26 -20.55 6.89
N GLN A 98 0.98 -20.91 6.85
CA GLN A 98 0.39 -21.88 7.76
C GLN A 98 0.47 -23.28 7.13
N PRO A 99 1.27 -24.22 7.69
CA PRO A 99 1.32 -25.58 7.17
C PRO A 99 -0.09 -26.18 7.17
N GLN A 100 -0.54 -26.62 6.00
CA GLN A 100 -1.79 -27.33 5.82
C GLN A 100 -1.75 -28.65 6.61
N GLN A 101 -2.24 -28.62 7.84
CA GLN A 101 -2.85 -29.79 8.44
C GLN A 101 -4.14 -30.08 7.68
N PRO A 102 -4.46 -31.36 7.37
CA PRO A 102 -5.73 -31.74 6.76
C PRO A 102 -6.89 -31.11 7.55
N PRO A 103 -8.02 -30.77 6.90
CA PRO A 103 -9.09 -30.03 7.54
C PRO A 103 -9.40 -30.69 8.88
N PRO A 104 -9.13 -30.02 10.01
CA PRO A 104 -9.50 -30.58 11.30
C PRO A 104 -11.01 -30.79 11.24
N PRO A 105 -11.51 -31.95 11.70
CA PRO A 105 -12.87 -32.40 11.45
C PRO A 105 -13.88 -31.44 12.08
N THR A 106 -14.27 -30.34 11.41
CA THR A 106 -15.15 -29.28 11.96
C THR A 106 -15.07 -29.20 13.48
N SER A 107 -13.85 -29.17 14.01
CA SER A 107 -13.66 -28.84 15.41
C SER A 107 -13.79 -27.34 15.41
N THR A 108 -15.05 -26.91 15.54
CA THR A 108 -15.40 -25.80 16.40
C THR A 108 -14.26 -25.53 17.37
N ASN A 109 -13.37 -24.61 16.99
CA ASN A 109 -12.58 -23.83 17.93
C ASN A 109 -13.57 -22.85 18.59
N GLN A 110 -14.66 -23.42 19.12
CA GLN A 110 -15.70 -22.77 19.87
C GLN A 110 -14.98 -22.29 21.10
N MET A 111 -14.70 -21.01 21.13
CA MET A 111 -14.24 -20.35 22.32
C MET A 111 -15.18 -20.76 23.45
N SER A 112 -14.63 -21.41 24.47
CA SER A 112 -15.43 -21.86 25.61
C SER A 112 -15.88 -20.67 26.44
N LEU A 113 -16.99 -20.81 27.17
CA LEU A 113 -17.46 -19.76 28.09
C LEU A 113 -16.37 -19.35 29.09
N SER A 114 -15.67 -20.33 29.66
CA SER A 114 -14.54 -20.09 30.57
C SER A 114 -13.40 -19.33 29.89
N GLU A 115 -13.03 -19.70 28.66
CA GLU A 115 -11.95 -19.02 27.93
C GLU A 115 -12.34 -17.57 27.58
N ALA A 116 -13.58 -17.34 27.14
CA ALA A 116 -14.05 -15.99 26.82
C ALA A 116 -14.07 -15.08 28.07
N LEU A 117 -14.50 -15.62 29.22
CA LEU A 117 -14.48 -14.92 30.51
C LEU A 117 -13.04 -14.61 30.94
N GLU A 118 -12.12 -15.56 30.82
CA GLU A 118 -10.71 -15.39 31.17
C GLU A 118 -10.02 -14.33 30.30
N ILE A 119 -10.25 -14.35 28.98
CA ILE A 119 -9.69 -13.37 28.04
C ILE A 119 -10.16 -11.95 28.38
N LEU A 120 -11.42 -11.78 28.78
CA LEU A 120 -11.98 -10.48 29.16
C LEU A 120 -11.71 -10.13 30.64
N GLY A 121 -11.12 -11.04 31.42
CA GLY A 121 -10.87 -10.86 32.85
C GLY A 121 -12.15 -10.76 33.68
N LEU A 122 -13.22 -11.42 33.24
CA LEU A 122 -14.51 -11.46 33.90
C LEU A 122 -14.62 -12.76 34.72
N ASN A 123 -15.11 -12.65 35.96
CA ASN A 123 -15.37 -13.79 36.82
C ASN A 123 -16.87 -13.81 37.16
N GLY A 124 -17.52 -14.94 36.92
CA GLY A 124 -18.92 -15.14 37.25
C GLY A 124 -19.64 -16.05 36.25
N ASN A 125 -20.90 -16.33 36.56
CA ASN A 125 -21.76 -17.16 35.71
C ASN A 125 -22.75 -16.29 34.90
N THR A 126 -22.79 -16.49 33.59
CA THR A 126 -23.73 -15.83 32.67
C THR A 126 -25.19 -16.17 32.98
N ASP A 127 -25.45 -17.42 33.37
CA ASP A 127 -26.80 -17.95 33.61
C ASP A 127 -27.41 -17.39 34.91
N LYS A 128 -26.56 -16.96 35.85
CA LYS A 128 -26.97 -16.34 37.12
C LYS A 128 -27.11 -14.82 37.03
N GLY A 129 -26.84 -14.23 35.86
CA GLY A 129 -26.83 -12.78 35.66
C GLY A 129 -25.66 -12.05 36.35
N GLU A 130 -24.64 -12.78 36.81
CA GLU A 130 -23.44 -12.19 37.43
C GLU A 130 -22.57 -11.45 36.40
N VAL A 131 -22.61 -11.89 35.15
CA VAL A 131 -21.93 -11.25 34.02
C VAL A 131 -22.97 -10.64 33.10
N THR A 132 -22.96 -9.31 33.01
CA THR A 132 -23.89 -8.56 32.16
C THR A 132 -23.24 -8.12 30.85
N GLN A 133 -24.06 -7.83 29.84
CA GLN A 133 -23.59 -7.27 28.57
C GLN A 133 -22.77 -5.98 28.77
N ALA A 134 -23.16 -5.13 29.73
CA ALA A 134 -22.42 -3.90 30.05
C ALA A 134 -20.99 -4.19 30.54
N MET A 135 -20.82 -5.21 31.40
CA MET A 135 -19.50 -5.63 31.89
C MET A 135 -18.62 -6.17 30.77
N VAL A 136 -19.19 -6.95 29.84
CA VAL A 136 -18.48 -7.47 28.66
C VAL A 136 -17.98 -6.34 27.76
N GLN A 137 -18.83 -5.34 27.48
CA GLN A 137 -18.45 -4.21 26.63
C GLN A 137 -17.39 -3.31 27.29
N ASP A 138 -17.49 -3.10 28.60
CA ASP A 138 -16.52 -2.29 29.33
C ASP A 138 -15.14 -2.97 29.43
N ALA A 139 -15.11 -4.28 29.72
CA ALA A 139 -13.88 -5.07 29.72
C ALA A 139 -13.20 -5.07 28.34
N HIS A 140 -13.98 -5.28 27.27
CA HIS A 140 -13.50 -5.22 25.89
C HIS A 140 -12.86 -3.87 25.57
N ARG A 141 -13.55 -2.76 25.91
CA ARG A 141 -13.05 -1.40 25.68
C ARG A 141 -11.72 -1.16 26.38
N ARG A 142 -11.61 -1.57 27.65
CA ARG A 142 -10.38 -1.42 28.45
C ARG A 142 -9.21 -2.20 27.86
N LEU A 143 -9.45 -3.42 27.36
CA LEU A 143 -8.41 -4.26 26.78
C LEU A 143 -7.95 -3.77 25.40
N ILE A 144 -8.88 -3.40 24.52
CA ILE A 144 -8.53 -2.86 23.19
C ILE A 144 -7.80 -1.52 23.30
N GLN A 145 -8.16 -0.66 24.25
CA GLN A 145 -7.43 0.60 24.47
C GLN A 145 -5.95 0.39 24.85
N LYS A 146 -5.65 -0.73 25.52
CA LYS A 146 -4.29 -1.11 25.93
C LYS A 146 -3.53 -1.87 24.84
N LEU A 147 -4.22 -2.72 24.09
CA LEU A 147 -3.61 -3.66 23.13
C LEU A 147 -3.83 -3.26 21.66
N HIS A 148 -4.24 -2.02 21.40
CA HIS A 148 -4.50 -1.55 20.04
C HIS A 148 -3.24 -1.63 19.16
N PRO A 149 -3.32 -2.21 17.95
CA PRO A 149 -2.18 -2.35 17.03
C PRO A 149 -1.49 -1.00 16.71
N ASP A 150 -2.27 0.05 16.49
CA ASP A 150 -1.76 1.41 16.20
C ASP A 150 -0.93 2.04 17.32
N ARG A 151 -0.92 1.44 18.52
CA ARG A 151 -0.09 1.88 19.65
C ARG A 151 1.04 0.89 19.97
N GLY A 152 1.38 0.01 19.03
CA GLY A 152 2.39 -1.05 19.22
C GLY A 152 1.84 -2.31 19.88
N GLY A 153 0.52 -2.52 19.86
CA GLY A 153 -0.13 -3.73 20.37
C GLY A 153 -0.04 -4.93 19.42
N ASN A 154 -0.46 -6.10 19.90
CA ASN A 154 -0.43 -7.36 19.14
C ASN A 154 -1.78 -7.62 18.44
N ASP A 155 -1.79 -7.64 17.10
CA ASP A 155 -2.95 -7.94 16.26
C ASP A 155 -3.66 -9.25 16.65
N TYR A 156 -2.89 -10.29 16.97
CA TYR A 156 -3.44 -11.60 17.34
C TYR A 156 -4.23 -11.52 18.65
N LEU A 157 -3.71 -10.80 19.65
CA LEU A 157 -4.40 -10.62 20.93
C LEU A 157 -5.67 -9.78 20.77
N ALA A 158 -5.61 -8.71 19.96
CA ALA A 158 -6.78 -7.89 19.66
C ALA A 158 -7.88 -8.71 18.98
N ALA A 159 -7.52 -9.58 18.02
CA ALA A 159 -8.47 -10.50 17.39
C ALA A 159 -9.09 -11.49 18.39
N LYS A 160 -8.27 -12.07 19.28
CA LYS A 160 -8.74 -13.00 20.32
C LYS A 160 -9.69 -12.34 21.33
N ILE A 161 -9.43 -11.08 21.69
CA ILE A 161 -10.33 -10.26 22.53
C ILE A 161 -11.68 -9.98 21.85
N ASN A 162 -11.68 -9.71 20.54
CA ASN A 162 -12.91 -9.51 19.78
C ASN A 162 -13.76 -10.78 19.74
N GLN A 163 -13.13 -11.94 19.50
CA GLN A 163 -13.82 -13.24 19.52
C GLN A 163 -14.49 -13.52 20.88
N ALA A 164 -13.82 -13.23 21.99
CA ALA A 164 -14.36 -13.40 23.34
C ALA A 164 -15.60 -12.54 23.60
N ARG A 165 -15.55 -11.26 23.21
CA ARG A 165 -16.71 -10.36 23.30
C ARG A 165 -17.88 -10.92 22.50
N ASP A 166 -17.66 -11.27 21.24
CA ASP A 166 -18.72 -11.68 20.33
C ASP A 166 -19.40 -12.98 20.80
N TYR A 167 -18.60 -13.91 21.34
CA TYR A 167 -19.11 -15.12 21.96
C TYR A 167 -19.99 -14.85 23.19
N LEU A 168 -19.52 -14.06 24.17
CA LEU A 168 -20.30 -13.75 25.37
C LEU A 168 -21.59 -12.98 25.05
N LEU A 169 -21.54 -12.04 24.10
CA LEU A 169 -22.73 -11.30 23.67
C LEU A 169 -23.74 -12.20 22.94
N SER A 170 -23.27 -13.25 22.25
CA SER A 170 -24.16 -14.21 21.59
C SER A 170 -24.94 -15.07 22.59
N ILE A 171 -24.33 -15.38 23.75
CA ILE A 171 -24.96 -16.14 24.84
C ILE A 171 -25.93 -15.25 25.63
N LEU A 172 -25.51 -14.04 26.00
CA LEU A 172 -26.32 -13.12 26.82
C LEU A 172 -27.53 -12.51 26.10
N LYS A 173 -27.60 -12.64 24.77
CA LYS A 173 -28.73 -12.15 23.96
C LYS A 173 -29.82 -13.21 23.76
N GLN A 174 -29.56 -14.47 24.13
CA GLN A 174 -30.56 -15.55 24.16
C GLN A 174 -31.41 -15.45 25.42
#